data_AF-A0A419A5A6-F1
#
_entry.id   AF-A0A419A5A6-F1
#
_cell.length_a   1.000
_cell.length_b   1.000
_cell.length_c   1.000
_cell.angle_alpha   90.00
_cell.angle_beta   90.00
_cell.angle_gamma   90.00
#
_symmetry.space_group_name_H-M   'P 1'
#
loop_
_entity.id
_entity.type
_entity.pdbx_description
1 polymer ?
#
loop_
_entity_poly.entity_id
_entity_poly.type
_entity_poly.pdbx_seq_one_letter_code
_entity_poly.pdbx_strand_id
1 'polypeptide(L)'
;MSLRDLPAGPVLPRPAAFQADAPSDALARWAAMPAAAAAPTKGDSTITISDVIGEDGMGGGVSLRRIAAALSRIGPNAVTVQINSPGGDMFEGIAIYNLLRAHPAAVTVEVLGLAASAASIIAMAGDEIHMRPGSFLMLHNAWGVVIGNRHDMAEAATLFETFDAALTEIYAARSGRSSEEIAALLDAETFLGTEEAIAAGMADGIAPDTGNRPRVEAEPPTMAQARPDIQARRRIDAALAQQGIPRSERRAMLKQITGTRNAAEPATQNAGIPVSAIRQLIDTIRS
;
A
#
# COMPACT_ATOMS: atom_id res chain seq x y z
N MET A 1 1.43 20.85 17.68
CA MET A 1 0.04 20.77 17.17
C MET A 1 -0.72 19.75 18.01
N SER A 2 -2.03 19.90 18.15
CA SER A 2 -2.89 18.83 18.70
C SER A 2 -2.94 17.69 17.69
N LEU A 3 -2.99 16.42 18.14
CA LEU A 3 -3.13 15.26 17.24
C LEU A 3 -4.45 15.26 16.45
N ARG A 4 -5.45 16.03 16.91
CA ARG A 4 -6.69 16.30 16.18
C ARG A 4 -6.54 17.32 15.05
N ASP A 5 -5.46 18.10 15.05
CA ASP A 5 -5.22 19.20 14.12
C ASP A 5 -3.92 18.97 13.31
N LEU A 6 -3.62 17.71 12.98
CA LEU A 6 -2.52 17.39 12.05
C LEU A 6 -2.79 18.03 10.67
N PRO A 7 -1.74 18.45 9.95
CA PRO A 7 -1.89 19.13 8.68
C PRO A 7 -2.56 18.23 7.64
N ALA A 8 -3.28 18.85 6.71
CA ALA A 8 -3.63 18.16 5.48
C ALA A 8 -2.34 17.85 4.71
N GLY A 9 -2.16 16.60 4.30
CA GLY A 9 -1.08 16.18 3.43
C GLY A 9 -1.11 16.94 2.09
N PRO A 10 0.06 17.21 1.51
CA PRO A 10 0.18 18.08 0.35
C PRO A 10 -0.46 17.46 -0.90
N VAL A 11 -1.04 18.32 -1.74
CA VAL A 11 -1.56 17.93 -3.06
C VAL A 11 -0.41 17.93 -4.06
N LEU A 12 0.10 16.75 -4.37
CA LEU A 12 1.21 16.58 -5.30
C LEU A 12 0.69 16.17 -6.70
N PRO A 13 1.19 16.80 -7.79
CA PRO A 13 0.82 16.38 -9.15
C PRO A 13 1.39 14.98 -9.45
N ARG A 14 0.55 14.09 -9.99
CA ARG A 14 0.95 12.72 -10.37
C ARG A 14 1.62 12.72 -11.76
N PRO A 15 2.89 12.31 -11.90
CA PRO A 15 3.56 12.25 -13.19
C PRO A 15 3.00 11.11 -14.05
N ALA A 16 2.85 11.33 -15.36
CA ALA A 16 2.26 10.35 -16.27
C ALA A 16 3.11 9.09 -16.48
N ALA A 17 4.44 9.19 -16.30
CA ALA A 17 5.39 8.09 -16.43
C ALA A 17 5.71 7.37 -15.11
N PHE A 18 5.09 7.78 -14.00
CA PHE A 18 5.37 7.24 -12.68
C PHE A 18 4.54 5.98 -12.38
N GLN A 19 5.24 4.91 -11.99
CA GLN A 19 4.60 3.69 -11.50
C GLN A 19 5.14 3.35 -10.10
N ALA A 20 4.27 3.46 -9.09
CA ALA A 20 4.55 3.02 -7.74
C ALA A 20 4.49 1.49 -7.62
N ASP A 21 5.28 0.93 -6.72
CA ASP A 21 5.19 -0.47 -6.30
C ASP A 21 5.56 -0.55 -4.80
N ALA A 22 5.45 -1.71 -4.15
CA ALA A 22 5.95 -1.88 -2.78
C ALA A 22 7.43 -2.34 -2.83
N PRO A 23 8.31 -1.87 -1.92
CA PRO A 23 9.70 -2.32 -1.89
C PRO A 23 9.80 -3.82 -1.62
N SER A 24 10.87 -4.44 -2.12
CA SER A 24 10.98 -5.90 -2.26
C SER A 24 11.06 -6.63 -0.91
N ASP A 25 11.64 -6.00 0.09
CA ASP A 25 11.74 -6.46 1.47
C ASP A 25 10.37 -6.43 2.17
N ALA A 26 9.55 -5.40 1.95
CA ALA A 26 8.19 -5.28 2.44
C ALA A 26 7.31 -6.39 1.83
N LEU A 27 7.46 -6.65 0.53
CA LEU A 27 6.79 -7.76 -0.13
C LEU A 27 7.24 -9.12 0.41
N ALA A 28 8.53 -9.30 0.71
CA ALA A 28 9.05 -10.54 1.28
C ALA A 28 8.51 -10.80 2.70
N ARG A 29 8.51 -9.78 3.57
CA ARG A 29 7.93 -9.87 4.92
C ARG A 29 6.42 -10.08 4.87
N TRP A 30 5.73 -9.41 3.95
CA TRP A 30 4.30 -9.60 3.69
C TRP A 30 3.96 -11.03 3.27
N ALA A 31 4.75 -11.63 2.36
CA ALA A 31 4.54 -13.00 1.91
C ALA A 31 4.70 -14.04 3.03
N ALA A 32 5.47 -13.72 4.07
CA ALA A 32 5.65 -14.57 5.23
C ALA A 32 4.50 -14.44 6.28
N MET A 33 3.65 -13.42 6.16
CA MET A 33 2.55 -13.19 7.11
C MET A 33 1.29 -13.99 6.75
N PRO A 34 0.59 -14.60 7.72
CA PRO A 34 -0.71 -15.22 7.48
C PRO A 34 -1.76 -14.18 7.08
N ALA A 35 -2.61 -14.52 6.11
CA ALA A 35 -3.67 -13.63 5.64
C ALA A 35 -4.65 -13.28 6.77
N ALA A 36 -4.96 -11.99 6.93
CA ALA A 36 -5.97 -11.54 7.89
C ALA A 36 -7.37 -12.07 7.52
N ALA A 37 -8.14 -12.46 8.53
CA ALA A 37 -9.53 -12.90 8.38
C ALA A 37 -10.45 -11.77 7.87
N ALA A 38 -11.53 -12.17 7.21
CA ALA A 38 -12.37 -11.36 6.33
C ALA A 38 -13.14 -10.20 7.01
N ALA A 39 -13.75 -9.39 6.13
CA ALA A 39 -14.36 -8.08 6.32
C ALA A 39 -15.39 -7.91 7.47
N PRO A 40 -15.52 -6.68 8.01
CA PRO A 40 -16.44 -6.36 9.10
C PRO A 40 -17.92 -6.55 8.74
N THR A 41 -18.72 -6.96 9.74
CA THR A 41 -20.17 -7.16 9.63
C THR A 41 -20.93 -5.86 9.91
N LYS A 42 -22.21 -5.85 9.52
CA LYS A 42 -23.10 -4.68 9.53
C LYS A 42 -23.24 -4.10 10.96
N GLY A 43 -22.69 -2.90 11.18
CA GLY A 43 -22.65 -2.23 12.49
C GLY A 43 -21.22 -1.86 12.94
N ASP A 44 -20.21 -2.42 12.28
CA ASP A 44 -18.81 -2.16 12.62
C ASP A 44 -18.34 -0.85 12.00
N SER A 45 -17.97 0.13 12.84
CA SER A 45 -17.22 1.31 12.43
C SER A 45 -15.76 0.99 12.07
N THR A 46 -15.49 -0.22 11.58
CA THR A 46 -14.14 -0.70 11.28
C THR A 46 -13.87 -0.64 9.78
N ILE A 47 -12.70 -0.12 9.41
CA ILE A 47 -12.17 -0.14 8.06
C ILE A 47 -10.91 -1.00 8.07
N THR A 48 -10.84 -2.00 7.20
CA THR A 48 -9.69 -2.91 7.12
C THR A 48 -8.86 -2.63 5.87
N ILE A 49 -7.56 -2.38 6.07
CA ILE A 49 -6.53 -2.19 5.06
C ILE A 49 -5.60 -3.42 5.12
N SER A 50 -5.94 -4.47 4.36
CA SER A 50 -5.20 -5.75 4.35
C SER A 50 -4.60 -6.11 2.99
N ASP A 51 -4.35 -5.10 2.17
CA ASP A 51 -3.83 -5.28 0.81
C ASP A 51 -2.93 -4.10 0.42
N VAL A 52 -2.35 -4.19 -0.78
CA VAL A 52 -1.56 -3.10 -1.38
C VAL A 52 -2.41 -1.83 -1.49
N ILE A 53 -1.78 -0.69 -1.21
CA ILE A 53 -2.40 0.64 -1.36
C ILE A 53 -2.43 1.01 -2.86
N GLY A 54 -3.59 1.47 -3.34
CA GLY A 54 -3.88 1.62 -4.76
C GLY A 54 -4.65 0.45 -5.35
N GLU A 55 -5.09 0.59 -6.61
CA GLU A 55 -5.70 -0.51 -7.34
C GLU A 55 -4.63 -1.38 -8.00
N ASP A 56 -4.64 -2.68 -7.72
CA ASP A 56 -3.85 -3.60 -8.54
C ASP A 56 -4.54 -3.81 -9.90
N GLY A 57 -3.78 -4.11 -10.94
CA GLY A 57 -4.31 -4.36 -12.29
C GLY A 57 -5.21 -5.59 -12.42
N MET A 58 -5.57 -6.24 -11.30
CA MET A 58 -6.49 -7.38 -11.19
C MET A 58 -7.76 -7.01 -10.40
N GLY A 59 -7.97 -5.74 -10.07
CA GLY A 59 -9.16 -5.23 -9.36
C GLY A 59 -9.11 -5.44 -7.84
N GLY A 60 -7.94 -5.78 -7.29
CA GLY A 60 -7.65 -5.84 -5.86
C GLY A 60 -7.04 -4.54 -5.32
N GLY A 61 -6.59 -4.57 -4.07
CA GLY A 61 -5.98 -3.42 -3.40
C GLY A 61 -6.96 -2.57 -2.56
N VAL A 62 -6.41 -1.50 -1.98
CA VAL A 62 -7.12 -0.53 -1.15
C VAL A 62 -7.00 0.84 -1.79
N SER A 63 -8.09 1.28 -2.42
CA SER A 63 -8.20 2.60 -3.04
C SER A 63 -8.93 3.61 -2.16
N LEU A 64 -8.69 4.90 -2.41
CA LEU A 64 -9.40 6.04 -1.86
C LEU A 64 -10.91 5.85 -2.00
N ARG A 65 -11.38 5.43 -3.18
CA ARG A 65 -12.80 5.19 -3.46
C ARG A 65 -13.39 4.16 -2.50
N ARG A 66 -12.66 3.09 -2.19
CA ARG A 66 -13.10 2.05 -1.25
C ARG A 66 -13.20 2.60 0.18
N ILE A 67 -12.21 3.39 0.61
CA ILE A 67 -12.20 4.01 1.94
C ILE A 67 -13.33 5.04 2.06
N ALA A 68 -13.51 5.91 1.06
CA ALA A 68 -14.60 6.87 1.00
C ALA A 68 -15.98 6.21 1.09
N ALA A 69 -16.19 5.12 0.35
CA ALA A 69 -17.42 4.34 0.44
C ALA A 69 -17.64 3.73 1.84
N ALA A 70 -16.56 3.33 2.53
CA ALA A 70 -16.65 2.83 3.90
C ALA A 70 -17.00 3.94 4.89
N LEU A 71 -16.31 5.08 4.86
CA LEU A 71 -16.61 6.23 5.70
C LEU A 71 -18.03 6.75 5.49
N SER A 72 -18.50 6.81 4.23
CA SER A 72 -19.88 7.20 3.92
C SER A 72 -20.92 6.26 4.54
N ARG A 73 -20.63 4.96 4.66
CA ARG A 73 -21.51 4.00 5.34
C ARG A 73 -21.46 4.14 6.86
N ILE A 74 -20.30 4.47 7.41
CA ILE A 74 -20.12 4.67 8.85
C ILE A 74 -20.78 5.97 9.31
N GLY A 75 -20.81 7.00 8.46
CA GLY A 75 -21.36 8.32 8.79
C GLY A 75 -20.47 9.06 9.79
N PRO A 76 -20.99 10.08 10.51
CA PRO A 76 -20.19 10.93 11.40
C PRO A 76 -19.86 10.25 12.75
N ASN A 77 -19.59 8.96 12.74
CA ASN A 77 -19.26 8.16 13.92
C ASN A 77 -17.76 7.90 14.00
N ALA A 78 -17.24 7.63 15.19
CA ALA A 78 -15.84 7.24 15.38
C ALA A 78 -15.52 5.98 14.56
N VAL A 79 -14.31 5.93 14.01
CA VAL A 79 -13.85 4.88 13.07
C VAL A 79 -12.60 4.20 13.64
N THR A 80 -12.53 2.88 13.50
CA THR A 80 -11.30 2.12 13.71
C THR A 80 -10.72 1.68 12.37
N VAL A 81 -9.47 2.01 12.07
CA VAL A 81 -8.76 1.60 10.85
C VAL A 81 -7.73 0.53 11.21
N GLN A 82 -7.96 -0.70 10.78
CA GLN A 82 -7.04 -1.81 11.00
C GLN A 82 -6.11 -1.98 9.80
N ILE A 83 -4.80 -1.89 10.03
CA ILE A 83 -3.79 -1.92 8.99
C ILE A 83 -2.91 -3.16 9.10
N ASN A 84 -2.85 -3.90 8.00
CA ASN A 84 -1.84 -4.91 7.71
C ASN A 84 -1.51 -4.83 6.21
N SER A 85 -0.59 -3.96 5.82
CA SER A 85 -0.32 -3.65 4.42
C SER A 85 1.16 -3.36 4.16
N PRO A 86 1.71 -3.83 3.02
CA PRO A 86 3.07 -3.52 2.59
C PRO A 86 3.21 -2.11 1.98
N GLY A 87 2.14 -1.32 1.92
CA GLY A 87 2.13 -0.04 1.22
C GLY A 87 1.74 -0.20 -0.24
N GLY A 88 2.23 0.69 -1.11
CA GLY A 88 1.85 0.75 -2.51
C GLY A 88 1.92 2.17 -3.06
N ASP A 89 0.86 2.61 -3.74
CA ASP A 89 0.79 3.93 -4.36
C ASP A 89 0.82 5.07 -3.31
N MET A 90 1.88 5.87 -3.34
CA MET A 90 2.08 6.99 -2.42
C MET A 90 0.94 8.01 -2.50
N PHE A 91 0.51 8.38 -3.71
CA PHE A 91 -0.52 9.38 -3.90
C PHE A 91 -1.87 8.90 -3.36
N GLU A 92 -2.21 7.64 -3.60
CA GLU A 92 -3.39 7.02 -3.01
C GLU A 92 -3.29 6.98 -1.48
N GLY A 93 -2.10 6.70 -0.94
CA GLY A 93 -1.82 6.74 0.50
C GLY A 93 -2.06 8.12 1.12
N ILE A 94 -1.51 9.18 0.52
CA ILE A 94 -1.72 10.57 0.96
C ILE A 94 -3.19 10.97 0.83
N ALA A 95 -3.86 10.56 -0.25
CA ALA A 95 -5.28 10.87 -0.43
C ALA A 95 -6.14 10.19 0.66
N ILE A 96 -5.84 8.94 1.00
CA ILE A 96 -6.51 8.22 2.09
C ILE A 96 -6.22 8.88 3.44
N TYR A 97 -4.96 9.26 3.70
CA TYR A 97 -4.58 10.03 4.89
C TYR A 97 -5.44 11.29 5.02
N ASN A 98 -5.51 12.10 3.96
CA ASN A 98 -6.30 13.34 3.93
C ASN A 98 -7.78 13.10 4.17
N LEU A 99 -8.32 12.06 3.54
CA LEU A 99 -9.72 11.69 3.70
C LEU A 99 -10.05 11.28 5.14
N LEU A 100 -9.17 10.53 5.80
CA LEU A 100 -9.33 10.14 7.20
C LEU A 100 -9.20 11.35 8.13
N ARG A 101 -8.25 12.26 7.89
CA ARG A 101 -8.10 13.50 8.67
C ARG A 101 -9.28 14.45 8.53
N ALA A 102 -9.94 14.45 7.38
CA ALA A 102 -11.15 15.25 7.16
C ALA A 102 -12.42 14.65 7.80
N HIS A 103 -12.33 13.43 8.36
CA HIS A 103 -13.47 12.79 9.02
C HIS A 103 -13.85 13.54 10.30
N PRO A 104 -15.14 13.85 10.54
CA PRO A 104 -15.54 14.72 11.67
C PRO A 104 -15.49 14.04 13.05
N ALA A 105 -15.23 12.73 13.11
CA ALA A 105 -15.20 11.96 14.34
C ALA A 105 -13.83 11.30 14.55
N ALA A 106 -13.60 10.78 15.75
CA ALA A 106 -12.31 10.19 16.11
C ALA A 106 -11.93 9.02 15.20
N VAL A 107 -10.67 9.00 14.75
CA VAL A 107 -10.06 7.92 13.97
C VAL A 107 -9.02 7.22 14.82
N THR A 108 -9.27 5.96 15.18
CA THR A 108 -8.29 5.10 15.85
C THR A 108 -7.66 4.17 14.82
N VAL A 109 -6.34 4.15 14.72
CA VAL A 109 -5.60 3.21 13.87
C VAL A 109 -5.07 2.06 14.72
N GLU A 110 -5.25 0.83 14.24
CA GLU A 110 -4.66 -0.38 14.81
C GLU A 110 -3.73 -1.04 13.78
N VAL A 111 -2.42 -1.05 14.02
CA VAL A 111 -1.47 -1.82 13.21
C VAL A 111 -1.46 -3.25 13.72
N LEU A 112 -1.93 -4.19 12.88
CA LEU A 112 -2.08 -5.59 13.25
C LEU A 112 -0.77 -6.38 13.08
N GLY A 113 0.00 -6.07 12.05
CA GLY A 113 1.24 -6.77 11.71
C GLY A 113 2.23 -5.86 11.01
N LEU A 114 1.84 -5.27 9.89
CA LEU A 114 2.69 -4.34 9.14
C LEU A 114 1.91 -3.12 8.67
N ALA A 115 2.45 -1.93 8.86
CA ALA A 115 2.08 -0.76 8.06
C ALA A 115 3.37 -0.20 7.45
N ALA A 116 3.62 -0.55 6.19
CA ALA A 116 4.83 -0.15 5.48
C ALA A 116 4.54 0.90 4.40
N SER A 117 5.51 1.79 4.15
CA SER A 117 5.47 2.77 3.05
C SER A 117 4.15 3.57 3.01
N ALA A 118 3.39 3.55 1.91
CA ALA A 118 2.13 4.28 1.82
C ALA A 118 1.12 3.92 2.93
N ALA A 119 1.20 2.71 3.50
CA ALA A 119 0.34 2.31 4.61
C ALA A 119 0.77 2.90 5.96
N SER A 120 2.07 3.13 6.21
CA SER A 120 2.52 3.87 7.39
C SER A 120 2.11 5.33 7.31
N ILE A 121 2.09 5.93 6.12
CA ILE A 121 1.49 7.26 5.91
C ILE A 121 0.02 7.28 6.29
N ILE A 122 -0.78 6.33 5.83
CA ILE A 122 -2.19 6.21 6.23
C ILE A 122 -2.32 6.05 7.74
N ALA A 123 -1.43 5.29 8.39
CA ALA A 123 -1.46 5.10 9.83
C ALA A 123 -1.33 6.44 10.58
N MET A 124 -0.52 7.38 10.08
CA MET A 124 -0.34 8.70 10.69
C MET A 124 -1.62 9.55 10.72
N ALA A 125 -2.69 9.13 10.03
CA ALA A 125 -3.97 9.82 10.07
C ALA A 125 -4.75 9.60 11.39
N GLY A 126 -4.36 8.63 12.21
CA GLY A 126 -5.05 8.33 13.47
C GLY A 126 -4.91 9.47 14.48
N ASP A 127 -6.02 9.78 15.16
CA ASP A 127 -5.97 10.55 16.41
C ASP A 127 -5.28 9.71 17.50
N GLU A 128 -5.59 8.41 17.53
CA GLU A 128 -4.90 7.40 18.32
C GLU A 128 -4.33 6.32 17.38
N ILE A 129 -3.08 5.91 17.59
CA ILE A 129 -2.39 4.87 16.84
C ILE A 129 -1.91 3.80 17.80
N HIS A 130 -2.50 2.63 17.71
CA HIS A 130 -2.14 1.47 18.50
C HIS A 130 -1.47 0.40 17.65
N MET A 131 -0.40 -0.19 18.17
CA MET A 131 0.33 -1.26 17.50
C MET A 131 0.18 -2.55 18.28
N ARG A 132 -0.15 -3.66 17.60
CA ARG A 132 -0.19 -4.98 18.25
C ARG A 132 1.24 -5.47 18.55
N PRO A 133 1.44 -6.31 19.59
CA PRO A 133 2.75 -6.89 19.86
C PRO A 133 3.32 -7.61 18.63
N GLY A 134 4.58 -7.34 18.29
CA GLY A 134 5.26 -7.91 17.12
C GLY A 134 4.86 -7.29 15.78
N SER A 135 4.17 -6.14 15.80
CA SER A 135 3.89 -5.36 14.59
C SER A 135 4.97 -4.32 14.31
N PHE A 136 5.03 -3.88 13.05
CA PHE A 136 6.04 -2.96 12.55
C PHE A 136 5.44 -1.80 11.75
N LEU A 137 6.02 -0.62 11.93
CA LEU A 137 5.96 0.47 10.96
C LEU A 137 7.21 0.41 10.09
N MET A 138 7.08 0.68 8.80
CA MET A 138 8.24 0.85 7.91
C MET A 138 8.13 2.18 7.18
N LEU A 139 9.18 2.98 7.30
CA LEU A 139 9.30 4.32 6.74
C LEU A 139 10.43 4.28 5.71
N HIS A 140 10.18 4.84 4.53
CA HIS A 140 11.20 5.03 3.51
C HIS A 140 10.82 6.17 2.56
N ASN A 141 11.79 6.66 1.81
CA ASN A 141 11.58 7.68 0.78
C ASN A 141 10.59 7.20 -0.30
N ALA A 142 10.02 8.16 -1.02
CA ALA A 142 9.25 7.90 -2.21
C ALA A 142 10.15 7.19 -3.23
N TRP A 143 9.63 6.14 -3.84
CA TRP A 143 10.36 5.38 -4.84
C TRP A 143 9.49 5.12 -6.07
N GLY A 144 10.15 4.94 -7.20
CA GLY A 144 9.50 4.57 -8.45
C GLY A 144 10.51 4.23 -9.53
N VAL A 145 10.00 3.85 -10.70
CA VAL A 145 10.81 3.53 -11.87
C VAL A 145 10.71 4.67 -12.88
N VAL A 146 11.86 5.13 -13.37
CA VAL A 146 11.96 6.14 -14.41
C VAL A 146 12.74 5.56 -15.58
N ILE A 147 12.26 5.81 -16.81
CA ILE A 147 12.89 5.33 -18.04
C ILE A 147 13.12 6.55 -18.93
N GLY A 148 14.37 6.82 -19.28
CA GLY A 148 14.75 8.01 -20.02
C GLY A 148 16.25 8.21 -20.07
N ASN A 149 16.66 9.34 -20.63
CA ASN A 149 18.05 9.79 -20.68
C ASN A 149 18.45 10.52 -19.37
N ARG A 150 19.70 11.00 -19.30
CA ARG A 150 20.24 11.67 -18.11
C ARG A 150 19.41 12.87 -17.62
N HIS A 151 18.73 13.59 -18.51
CA HIS A 151 17.89 14.73 -18.15
C HIS A 151 16.61 14.26 -17.45
N ASP A 152 15.98 13.19 -17.96
CA ASP A 152 14.80 12.59 -17.34
C ASP A 152 15.12 12.05 -15.93
N MET A 153 16.31 11.46 -15.75
CA MET A 153 16.76 10.96 -14.44
C MET A 153 17.02 12.11 -13.45
N ALA A 154 17.61 13.21 -13.91
CA ALA A 154 17.87 14.38 -13.06
C ALA A 154 16.55 15.06 -12.64
N GLU A 155 15.62 15.23 -13.57
CA GLU A 155 14.29 15.78 -13.27
C GLU A 155 13.52 14.89 -12.29
N ALA A 156 13.60 13.56 -12.46
CA ALA A 156 13.00 12.62 -11.53
C ALA A 156 13.57 12.70 -10.12
N ALA A 157 14.89 12.87 -9.97
CA ALA A 157 15.51 13.03 -8.65
C ALA A 157 14.98 14.27 -7.93
N THR A 158 14.95 15.42 -8.60
CA THR A 158 14.36 16.67 -8.06
C THR A 158 12.89 16.51 -7.72
N LEU A 159 12.15 15.73 -8.51
CA LEU A 159 10.75 15.45 -8.23
C LEU A 159 10.59 14.56 -6.99
N PHE A 160 11.41 13.52 -6.82
CA PHE A 160 11.39 12.68 -5.62
C PHE A 160 11.70 13.46 -4.36
N GLU A 161 12.62 14.44 -4.40
CA GLU A 161 12.86 15.34 -3.26
C GLU A 161 11.57 16.07 -2.81
N THR A 162 10.71 16.45 -3.77
CA THR A 162 9.41 17.08 -3.45
C THR A 162 8.47 16.08 -2.78
N PHE A 163 8.51 14.82 -3.18
CA PHE A 163 7.71 13.75 -2.59
C PHE A 163 8.21 13.40 -1.20
N ASP A 164 9.52 13.33 -1.00
CA ASP A 164 10.15 13.04 0.29
C ASP A 164 9.89 14.16 1.31
N ALA A 165 9.90 15.42 0.86
CA ALA A 165 9.51 16.55 1.69
C ALA A 165 8.05 16.42 2.20
N ALA A 166 7.14 15.97 1.34
CA ALA A 166 5.75 15.73 1.71
C ALA A 166 5.59 14.60 2.75
N LEU A 167 6.32 13.49 2.58
CA LEU A 167 6.32 12.39 3.54
C LEU A 167 6.90 12.86 4.88
N THR A 168 8.00 13.62 4.82
CA THR A 168 8.69 14.17 5.98
C THR A 168 7.78 15.06 6.81
N GLU A 169 7.00 15.94 6.17
CA GLU A 169 6.05 16.82 6.84
C GLU A 169 5.01 16.02 7.65
N ILE A 170 4.42 14.98 7.07
CA ILE A 170 3.41 14.14 7.73
C ILE A 170 4.00 13.45 8.97
N TYR A 171 5.17 12.83 8.82
CA TYR A 171 5.83 12.12 9.90
C TYR A 171 6.34 13.05 11.00
N ALA A 172 6.90 14.20 10.64
CA ALA A 172 7.36 15.21 11.59
C ALA A 172 6.18 15.79 12.38
N ALA A 173 5.06 16.09 11.70
CA ALA A 173 3.86 16.58 12.35
C ALA A 173 3.29 15.57 13.36
N ARG A 174 3.31 14.28 13.02
CA ARG A 174 2.82 13.21 13.90
C ARG A 174 3.75 12.95 15.09
N SER A 175 5.04 12.79 14.83
CA SER A 175 6.01 12.40 15.85
C SER A 175 6.50 13.54 16.75
N GLY A 176 6.38 14.79 16.28
CA GLY A 176 7.01 15.95 16.91
C GLY A 176 8.53 16.02 16.73
N ARG A 177 9.12 15.14 15.92
CA ARG A 177 10.54 15.13 15.57
C ARG A 177 10.88 16.19 14.53
N SER A 178 12.16 16.55 14.42
CA SER A 178 12.58 17.49 13.38
C SER A 178 12.50 16.87 11.99
N SER A 179 12.35 17.70 10.96
CA SER A 179 12.35 17.24 9.57
C SER A 179 13.64 16.51 9.22
N GLU A 180 14.78 16.92 9.77
CA GLU A 180 16.09 16.28 9.56
C GLU A 180 16.15 14.88 10.19
N GLU A 181 15.61 14.71 11.39
CA GLU A 181 15.51 13.38 12.02
C GLU A 181 14.63 12.45 11.21
N ILE A 182 13.49 12.93 10.71
CA ILE A 182 12.59 12.15 9.88
C ILE A 182 13.22 11.80 8.54
N ALA A 183 13.86 12.75 7.87
CA ALA A 183 14.57 12.50 6.61
C ALA A 183 15.62 11.40 6.77
N ALA A 184 16.38 11.41 7.87
CA ALA A 184 17.35 10.36 8.16
C ALA A 184 16.70 8.97 8.36
N LEU A 185 15.49 8.91 8.94
CA LEU A 185 14.75 7.65 9.06
C LEU A 185 14.23 7.14 7.71
N LEU A 186 13.80 8.05 6.83
CA LEU A 186 13.33 7.72 5.48
C LEU A 186 14.49 7.24 4.59
N ASP A 187 15.64 7.91 4.66
CA ASP A 187 16.88 7.53 3.95
C ASP A 187 17.37 6.14 4.34
N ALA A 188 17.18 5.75 5.60
CA ALA A 188 17.65 4.48 6.15
C ALA A 188 16.69 3.29 5.93
N GLU A 189 15.53 3.50 5.29
CA GLU A 189 14.47 2.49 5.16
C GLU A 189 14.11 1.85 6.52
N THR A 190 13.75 2.70 7.48
CA THR A 190 13.64 2.29 8.88
C THR A 190 12.41 1.43 9.15
N PHE A 191 12.63 0.27 9.79
CA PHE A 191 11.58 -0.49 10.47
C PHE A 191 11.57 -0.17 11.96
N LEU A 192 10.41 0.24 12.47
CA LEU A 192 10.17 0.47 13.89
C LEU A 192 9.25 -0.63 14.41
N GLY A 193 9.75 -1.41 15.36
CA GLY A 193 8.90 -2.30 16.16
C GLY A 193 7.94 -1.49 17.05
N THR A 194 7.01 -2.18 17.69
CA THR A 194 5.97 -1.57 18.54
C THR A 194 6.52 -0.56 19.56
N GLU A 195 7.52 -0.94 20.36
CA GLU A 195 8.08 -0.05 21.38
C GLU A 195 8.88 1.11 20.78
N GLU A 196 9.62 0.86 19.71
CA GLU A 196 10.41 1.88 19.00
C GLU A 196 9.51 2.93 18.35
N ALA A 197 8.38 2.50 17.76
CA ALA A 197 7.39 3.41 17.18
C ALA A 197 6.74 4.30 18.24
N ILE A 198 6.45 3.76 19.44
CA ILE A 198 5.95 4.55 20.57
C ILE A 198 7.00 5.55 21.03
N ALA A 199 8.25 5.10 21.25
CA ALA A 199 9.36 5.97 21.62
C ALA A 199 9.67 7.03 20.55
N ALA A 200 9.37 6.74 19.29
CA ALA A 200 9.51 7.67 18.18
C ALA A 200 8.36 8.67 18.05
N GLY A 201 7.28 8.55 18.83
CA GLY A 201 6.08 9.38 18.70
C GLY A 201 5.18 8.99 17.51
N MET A 202 5.47 7.87 16.85
CA MET A 202 4.74 7.36 15.68
C MET A 202 3.54 6.49 16.08
N ALA A 203 3.49 6.03 17.33
CA ALA A 203 2.38 5.30 17.93
C ALA A 203 2.12 5.79 19.37
N ASP A 204 0.90 5.65 19.85
CA ASP A 204 0.50 6.07 21.21
C ASP A 204 0.57 4.94 22.23
N GLY A 205 0.51 3.69 21.77
CA GLY A 205 0.53 2.56 22.69
C GLY A 205 0.38 1.20 22.03
N ILE A 206 0.42 0.18 22.88
CA ILE A 206 0.12 -1.20 22.48
C ILE A 206 -1.41 -1.35 22.44
N ALA A 207 -1.93 -1.93 21.37
CA ALA A 207 -3.37 -2.18 21.27
C ALA A 207 -3.83 -3.04 22.47
N PRO A 208 -4.90 -2.67 23.17
CA PRO A 208 -5.38 -3.42 24.33
C PRO A 208 -5.67 -4.87 23.93
N ASP A 209 -5.36 -5.82 24.81
CA ASP A 209 -5.64 -7.23 24.58
C ASP A 209 -7.15 -7.41 24.40
N THR A 210 -7.57 -7.71 23.18
CA THR A 210 -8.96 -7.95 22.84
C THR A 210 -9.37 -9.38 23.14
N GLY A 211 -8.71 -10.07 24.08
CA GLY A 211 -9.01 -11.42 24.57
C GLY A 211 -10.47 -11.65 25.01
N ASN A 212 -11.34 -10.64 24.93
CA ASN A 212 -12.77 -10.73 25.16
C ASN A 212 -13.66 -10.02 24.12
N ARG A 213 -13.15 -9.63 22.93
CA ARG A 213 -14.08 -9.47 21.78
C ARG A 213 -14.62 -10.88 21.51
N PRO A 214 -15.94 -11.11 21.39
CA PRO A 214 -16.43 -12.43 21.03
C PRO A 214 -15.61 -12.89 19.84
N ARG A 215 -14.93 -14.04 19.99
CA ARG A 215 -14.35 -14.73 18.86
C ARG A 215 -15.54 -14.97 17.94
N VAL A 216 -15.71 -14.10 16.96
CA VAL A 216 -16.60 -14.39 15.85
C VAL A 216 -15.93 -15.60 15.25
N GLU A 217 -16.44 -16.78 15.59
CA GLU A 217 -16.18 -17.98 14.82
C GLU A 217 -16.58 -17.59 13.42
N ALA A 218 -15.58 -17.25 12.61
CA ALA A 218 -15.80 -17.01 11.21
C ALA A 218 -16.46 -18.29 10.70
N GLU A 219 -17.74 -18.19 10.34
CA GLU A 219 -18.34 -19.26 9.56
C GLU A 219 -17.39 -19.50 8.38
N PRO A 220 -16.98 -20.75 8.12
CA PRO A 220 -16.05 -21.04 7.04
C PRO A 220 -16.61 -20.38 5.78
N PRO A 221 -15.77 -19.64 5.02
CA PRO A 221 -16.26 -18.91 3.87
C PRO A 221 -17.01 -19.91 3.00
N THR A 222 -18.28 -19.64 2.73
CA THR A 222 -19.00 -20.40 1.71
C THR A 222 -18.17 -20.34 0.44
N MET A 223 -18.11 -21.43 -0.34
CA MET A 223 -17.22 -21.56 -1.51
C MET A 223 -17.36 -20.42 -2.55
N ALA A 224 -18.39 -19.58 -2.43
CA ALA A 224 -18.61 -18.38 -3.23
C ALA A 224 -17.79 -17.14 -2.78
N GLN A 225 -17.32 -17.08 -1.52
CA GLN A 225 -16.64 -15.91 -0.94
C GLN A 225 -15.12 -16.10 -0.79
N ALA A 226 -14.64 -17.34 -0.67
CA ALA A 226 -13.23 -17.61 -0.87
C ALA A 226 -12.91 -17.39 -2.35
N ARG A 227 -11.93 -16.53 -2.65
CA ARG A 227 -11.34 -16.40 -4.00
C ARG A 227 -10.03 -17.19 -4.03
N PRO A 228 -10.08 -18.55 -4.04
CA PRO A 228 -8.88 -19.39 -4.02
C PRO A 228 -7.98 -19.13 -5.23
N ASP A 229 -8.55 -18.61 -6.32
CA ASP A 229 -7.85 -18.13 -7.50
C ASP A 229 -6.85 -17.02 -7.18
N ILE A 230 -7.21 -16.08 -6.29
CA ILE A 230 -6.34 -14.95 -5.91
C ILE A 230 -5.19 -15.42 -5.03
N GLN A 231 -5.47 -16.27 -4.03
CA GLN A 231 -4.43 -16.78 -3.13
C GLN A 231 -3.43 -17.69 -3.86
N ALA A 232 -3.90 -18.55 -4.77
CA ALA A 232 -3.02 -19.37 -5.59
C ALA A 232 -2.09 -18.51 -6.46
N ARG A 233 -2.62 -17.44 -7.08
CA ARG A 233 -1.83 -16.51 -7.90
C ARG A 233 -0.79 -15.75 -7.10
N ARG A 234 -1.12 -15.29 -5.89
CA ARG A 234 -0.17 -14.61 -5.00
C ARG A 234 0.99 -15.52 -4.59
N ARG A 235 0.71 -16.78 -4.28
CA ARG A 235 1.75 -17.78 -3.96
C ARG A 235 2.67 -18.04 -5.16
N ILE A 236 2.11 -18.12 -6.36
CA ILE A 236 2.88 -18.26 -7.60
C ILE A 236 3.73 -17.02 -7.84
N ASP A 237 3.16 -15.82 -7.71
CA ASP A 237 3.86 -14.55 -7.92
C ASP A 237 5.06 -14.40 -6.97
N ALA A 238 4.85 -14.71 -5.68
CA ALA A 238 5.89 -14.68 -4.66
C ALA A 238 6.99 -15.72 -4.91
N ALA A 239 6.63 -16.95 -5.31
CA ALA A 239 7.60 -17.99 -5.63
C ALA A 239 8.46 -17.60 -6.85
N LEU A 240 7.86 -16.99 -7.87
CA LEU A 240 8.59 -16.50 -9.04
C LEU A 240 9.49 -15.30 -8.68
N ALA A 241 9.05 -14.44 -7.75
CA ALA A 241 9.86 -13.31 -7.28
C ALA A 241 11.11 -13.80 -6.52
N GLN A 242 10.97 -14.84 -5.68
CA GLN A 242 12.11 -15.47 -4.98
C GLN A 242 13.14 -16.09 -5.92
N GLN A 243 12.72 -16.48 -7.13
CA GLN A 243 13.60 -16.98 -8.19
C GLN A 243 14.28 -15.85 -8.99
N GLY A 244 14.10 -14.59 -8.58
CA GLY A 244 14.69 -13.43 -9.25
C GLY A 244 14.01 -13.07 -10.59
N ILE A 245 12.83 -13.63 -10.87
CA ILE A 245 12.13 -13.38 -12.13
C ILE A 245 11.57 -11.95 -12.14
N PRO A 246 11.91 -11.13 -13.16
CA PRO A 246 11.43 -9.76 -13.27
C PRO A 246 9.91 -9.68 -13.25
N ARG A 247 9.36 -8.67 -12.56
CA ARG A 247 7.91 -8.49 -12.39
C ARG A 247 7.14 -8.46 -13.72
N SER A 248 7.70 -7.87 -14.77
CA SER A 248 7.09 -7.84 -16.11
C SER A 248 6.82 -9.25 -16.63
N GLU A 249 7.78 -10.13 -16.43
CA GLU A 249 7.72 -11.54 -16.82
C GLU A 249 6.77 -12.33 -15.92
N ARG A 250 6.81 -12.13 -14.60
CA ARG A 250 5.85 -12.74 -13.65
C ARG A 250 4.41 -12.36 -13.96
N ARG A 251 4.16 -11.08 -14.25
CA ARG A 251 2.82 -10.57 -14.63
C ARG A 251 2.37 -11.09 -15.98
N ALA A 252 3.27 -11.24 -16.95
CA ALA A 252 2.97 -11.86 -18.24
C ALA A 252 2.58 -13.34 -18.06
N MET A 253 3.33 -14.09 -17.25
CA MET A 253 3.03 -15.49 -16.92
C MET A 253 1.67 -15.62 -16.22
N LEU A 254 1.40 -14.80 -15.20
CA LEU A 254 0.10 -14.82 -14.51
C LEU A 254 -1.05 -14.45 -15.46
N LYS A 255 -0.85 -13.46 -16.36
CA LYS A 255 -1.85 -13.10 -17.39
C LYS A 255 -2.15 -14.25 -18.35
N GLN A 256 -1.14 -15.05 -18.72
CA GLN A 256 -1.33 -16.25 -19.54
C GLN A 256 -2.08 -17.37 -18.78
N ILE A 257 -1.79 -17.54 -17.48
CA ILE A 257 -2.46 -18.54 -16.62
C ILE A 257 -3.92 -18.17 -16.36
N THR A 258 -4.24 -16.87 -16.31
CA THR A 258 -5.57 -16.40 -15.88
C THR A 258 -6.68 -16.61 -16.90
N GLY A 259 -6.38 -16.56 -18.21
CA GLY A 259 -7.35 -16.72 -19.30
C GLY A 259 -8.52 -15.72 -19.26
N THR A 260 -8.90 -15.14 -20.40
CA THR A 260 -10.09 -14.30 -20.48
C THR A 260 -11.36 -15.14 -20.31
N ARG A 261 -11.90 -15.21 -19.08
CA ARG A 261 -13.26 -15.72 -18.87
C ARG A 261 -14.25 -14.74 -19.52
N ASN A 262 -14.95 -15.19 -20.56
CA ASN A 262 -16.03 -14.51 -21.28
C ASN A 262 -15.65 -13.44 -22.31
N ALA A 263 -14.70 -13.74 -23.22
CA ALA A 263 -14.74 -13.14 -24.54
C ALA A 263 -15.30 -14.19 -25.52
N ALA A 264 -16.54 -14.01 -25.98
CA ALA A 264 -16.92 -14.60 -27.27
C ALA A 264 -15.94 -14.04 -28.31
N GLU A 265 -15.39 -14.89 -29.16
CA GLU A 265 -14.51 -14.44 -30.24
C GLU A 265 -15.20 -13.35 -31.07
N PRO A 266 -14.52 -12.25 -31.38
CA PRO A 266 -14.50 -11.78 -32.74
C PRO A 266 -13.14 -12.15 -33.32
N ALA A 267 -13.21 -12.89 -34.41
CA ALA A 267 -12.09 -13.10 -35.29
C ALA A 267 -11.43 -11.75 -35.63
N THR A 268 -10.17 -11.60 -35.25
CA THR A 268 -9.22 -10.74 -35.96
C THR A 268 -7.99 -11.58 -36.26
N GLN A 269 -7.89 -12.03 -37.51
CA GLN A 269 -6.67 -12.60 -38.07
C GLN A 269 -5.57 -11.52 -38.04
N ASN A 270 -4.40 -11.87 -37.50
CA ASN A 270 -3.13 -11.13 -37.55
C ASN A 270 -2.94 -9.93 -36.61
N ALA A 271 -2.86 -10.18 -35.30
CA ALA A 271 -2.18 -9.28 -34.34
C ALA A 271 -1.03 -10.00 -33.62
N GLY A 272 -0.13 -10.62 -34.39
CA GLY A 272 1.18 -11.02 -33.89
C GLY A 272 2.14 -9.84 -34.06
N ILE A 273 2.86 -9.44 -33.00
CA ILE A 273 3.98 -8.50 -33.15
C ILE A 273 4.99 -9.18 -34.09
N PRO A 274 5.29 -8.62 -35.27
CA PRO A 274 6.19 -9.27 -36.20
C PRO A 274 7.58 -9.30 -35.57
N VAL A 275 8.09 -10.51 -35.32
CA VAL A 275 9.42 -10.77 -34.74
C VAL A 275 10.52 -10.07 -35.55
N SER A 276 10.26 -9.80 -36.84
CA SER A 276 11.13 -8.99 -37.70
C SER A 276 11.24 -7.52 -37.26
N ALA A 277 10.17 -6.90 -36.78
CA ALA A 277 10.20 -5.52 -36.28
C ALA A 277 10.95 -5.39 -34.95
N ILE A 278 10.86 -6.41 -34.09
CA ILE A 278 11.65 -6.48 -32.85
C ILE A 278 13.14 -6.67 -33.19
N ARG A 279 13.48 -7.49 -34.18
CA ARG A 279 14.87 -7.64 -34.66
C ARG A 279 15.43 -6.36 -35.25
N GLN A 280 14.65 -5.67 -36.08
CA GLN A 280 15.06 -4.38 -36.66
C GLN A 280 15.32 -3.32 -35.60
N LEU A 281 14.50 -3.28 -34.53
CA LEU A 281 14.71 -2.38 -33.41
C LEU A 281 15.99 -2.74 -32.62
N ILE A 282 16.25 -4.02 -32.40
CA ILE A 282 17.47 -4.50 -31.72
C ILE A 282 18.72 -4.18 -32.55
N ASP A 283 18.67 -4.34 -33.87
CA ASP A 283 19.80 -4.04 -34.76
C ASP A 283 20.05 -2.53 -34.86
N THR A 284 19.00 -1.70 -34.81
CA THR A 284 19.11 -0.23 -34.82
C THR A 284 19.70 0.32 -33.50
N ILE A 285 19.52 -0.39 -32.38
CA ILE A 285 20.07 -0.01 -31.07
C ILE A 285 21.54 -0.45 -30.92
N ARG A 286 22.01 -1.40 -31.74
CA ARG A 286 23.37 -1.94 -31.69
C ARG A 286 24.36 -1.29 -32.67
N SER A 287 23.88 -0.48 -33.61
CA SER A 287 24.68 0.36 -34.51
C SER A 287 24.86 1.76 -33.95
#